data_AF-A0A107F0R0-F1
#
_entry.id   AF-A0A107F0R0-F1
#
_cell.length_a   1.000
_cell.length_b   1.000
_cell.length_c   1.000
_cell.angle_alpha   90.00
_cell.angle_beta   90.00
_cell.angle_gamma   90.00
#
_symmetry.space_group_name_H-M   'P 1'
#
loop_
_entity.id
_entity.type
_entity.pdbx_description
1 polymer ?
#
loop_
_entity_poly.entity_id
_entity_poly.type
_entity_poly.pdbx_seq_one_letter_code
_entity_poly.pdbx_strand_id
1 'polypeptide(L)'
;MQAFDRDEAYRLMSDLLKGIQTGIADEMIKFGVTHDIFEEIEDELRRSGEAVEDLNLPPHDLAFAPDNTGRIPFDIFETDADSKSRRIACQLWADGRKAELTLISDLSVMQGKASLVFRLLEMQ
;
A
#
# COMPACT_ATOMS: atom_id res chain seq x y z
N MET A 1 -23.96 -5.92 -2.17
CA MET A 1 -22.56 -5.70 -1.74
C MET A 1 -21.73 -5.84 -2.99
N GLN A 2 -21.20 -4.74 -3.54
CA GLN A 2 -20.32 -4.82 -4.71
C GLN A 2 -19.08 -5.59 -4.25
N ALA A 3 -18.80 -6.75 -4.86
CA ALA A 3 -17.60 -7.50 -4.54
C ALA A 3 -16.42 -6.57 -4.85
N PHE A 4 -15.67 -6.24 -3.80
CA PHE A 4 -14.51 -5.38 -3.93
C PHE A 4 -13.42 -6.15 -4.70
N ASP A 5 -12.93 -5.60 -5.80
CA ASP A 5 -11.94 -6.27 -6.66
C ASP A 5 -10.55 -6.17 -6.03
N ARG A 6 -10.14 -7.27 -5.39
CA ARG A 6 -8.83 -7.39 -4.72
C ARG A 6 -7.67 -7.28 -5.70
N ASP A 7 -7.84 -7.76 -6.92
CA ASP A 7 -6.80 -7.69 -7.95
C ASP A 7 -6.60 -6.24 -8.40
N GLU A 8 -7.70 -5.49 -8.54
CA GLU A 8 -7.61 -4.06 -8.84
C GLU A 8 -6.97 -3.25 -7.70
N ALA A 9 -7.28 -3.57 -6.43
CA ALA A 9 -6.59 -2.93 -5.31
C ALA A 9 -5.11 -3.25 -5.26
N TYR A 10 -4.75 -4.52 -5.48
CA TYR A 10 -3.35 -4.95 -5.56
C TYR A 10 -2.62 -4.21 -6.68
N ARG A 11 -3.25 -4.07 -7.85
CA ARG A 11 -2.71 -3.29 -8.98
C ARG A 11 -2.52 -1.81 -8.61
N LEU A 12 -3.50 -1.17 -7.96
CA LEU A 12 -3.40 0.22 -7.52
C LEU A 12 -2.29 0.44 -6.48
N MET A 13 -2.14 -0.49 -5.54
CA MET A 13 -1.04 -0.47 -4.57
C MET A 13 0.31 -0.66 -5.26
N SER A 14 0.38 -1.50 -6.30
CA SER A 14 1.60 -1.68 -7.10
C SER A 14 1.98 -0.40 -7.82
N ASP A 15 1.00 0.30 -8.39
CA ASP A 15 1.19 1.58 -9.05
C ASP A 15 1.65 2.66 -8.06
N LEU A 16 1.15 2.65 -6.82
CA LEU A 16 1.58 3.55 -5.75
C LEU A 16 3.04 3.28 -5.34
N LEU A 17 3.37 2.03 -5.02
CA LEU A 17 4.74 1.65 -4.65
C LEU A 17 5.73 2.02 -5.77
N LYS A 18 5.36 1.78 -7.03
CA LYS A 18 6.17 2.19 -8.18
C LYS A 18 6.36 3.69 -8.25
N GLY A 19 5.31 4.49 -8.01
CA GLY A 19 5.43 5.95 -7.96
C GLY A 19 6.39 6.43 -6.87
N ILE A 20 6.36 5.79 -5.69
CA ILE A 20 7.31 6.05 -4.60
C ILE A 20 8.74 5.69 -5.04
N GLN A 21 8.93 4.55 -5.69
CA GLN A 21 10.25 4.10 -6.17
C GLN A 21 10.85 5.01 -7.25
N THR A 22 10.02 5.53 -8.15
CA THR A 22 10.50 6.42 -9.22
C THR A 22 10.72 7.85 -8.72
N GLY A 23 10.08 8.25 -7.62
CA GLY A 23 10.09 9.62 -7.12
C GLY A 23 9.45 10.63 -8.07
N ILE A 24 8.69 10.16 -9.09
CA ILE A 24 8.08 11.05 -10.08
C ILE A 24 6.81 11.68 -9.49
N ALA A 25 6.85 12.99 -9.28
CA ALA A 25 5.76 13.74 -8.64
C ALA A 25 4.38 13.49 -9.27
N ASP A 26 4.27 13.47 -10.60
CA ASP A 26 3.00 13.25 -11.29
C ASP A 26 2.40 11.84 -11.03
N GLU A 27 3.25 10.84 -10.84
CA GLU A 27 2.83 9.48 -10.49
C GLU A 27 2.43 9.35 -9.02
N MET A 28 2.95 10.22 -8.15
CA MET A 28 2.66 10.21 -6.72
C MET A 28 1.41 11.03 -6.38
N ILE A 29 1.20 12.16 -7.05
CA ILE A 29 0.06 13.06 -6.82
C ILE A 29 -1.29 12.37 -7.07
N LYS A 30 -1.38 11.41 -8.01
CA LYS A 30 -2.61 10.61 -8.23
C LYS A 30 -3.05 9.81 -7.00
N PHE A 31 -2.15 9.57 -6.06
CA PHE A 31 -2.41 8.89 -4.80
C PHE A 31 -2.42 9.84 -3.60
N GLY A 32 -2.40 11.16 -3.83
CA GLY A 32 -2.37 12.15 -2.77
C GLY A 32 -1.01 12.29 -2.08
N VAL A 33 0.06 11.73 -2.63
CA VAL A 33 1.42 11.92 -2.12
C VAL A 33 1.97 13.25 -2.65
N THR A 34 2.07 14.23 -1.76
CA THR A 34 2.71 15.53 -2.03
C THR A 34 4.22 15.42 -1.82
N HIS A 35 4.96 16.49 -2.13
CA HIS A 35 6.40 16.55 -1.84
C HIS A 35 6.69 16.34 -0.35
N ASP A 36 6.01 17.07 0.54
CA ASP A 36 6.19 16.95 2.00
C ASP A 36 5.91 15.51 2.48
N ILE A 37 4.87 14.87 1.96
CA ILE A 37 4.55 13.47 2.29
C ILE A 37 5.65 12.53 1.76
N PHE A 38 6.21 12.82 0.59
CA PHE A 38 7.30 12.02 0.04
C PHE A 38 8.57 12.15 0.89
N GLU A 39 8.90 13.33 1.41
CA GLU A 39 10.00 13.50 2.36
C GLU A 39 9.78 12.66 3.64
N GLU A 40 8.55 12.60 4.17
CA GLU A 40 8.21 11.73 5.30
C GLU A 40 8.41 10.24 4.95
N ILE A 41 8.02 9.81 3.75
CA ILE A 41 8.26 8.45 3.25
C ILE A 41 9.76 8.15 3.19
N GLU A 42 10.58 9.06 2.66
CA GLU A 42 12.03 8.90 2.60
C GLU A 42 12.68 8.79 3.99
N ASP A 43 12.15 9.52 4.98
CA ASP A 43 12.62 9.43 6.35
C ASP A 43 12.27 8.09 7.00
N GLU A 44 11.08 7.54 6.76
CA GLU A 44 10.71 6.20 7.25
C GLU A 44 11.53 5.09 6.57
N LEU A 45 11.75 5.20 5.25
CA LEU A 45 12.64 4.30 4.51
C LEU A 45 14.06 4.33 5.10
N ARG A 46 14.61 5.53 5.35
CA ARG A 46 15.94 5.70 5.97
C ARG A 46 16.01 5.10 7.37
N ARG A 47 14.94 5.19 8.16
CA ARG A 47 14.87 4.59 9.51
C ARG A 47 14.82 3.07 9.46
N SER A 48 14.07 2.50 8.51
CA SER A 48 14.00 1.05 8.31
C SER A 48 15.32 0.45 7.82
N GLY A 49 16.12 1.26 7.11
CA GLY A 49 17.35 0.80 6.45
C GLY A 49 17.09 0.01 5.16
N GLU A 50 15.83 -0.09 4.72
CA GLU A 50 15.44 -0.75 3.48
C GLU A 50 15.64 0.20 2.29
N ALA A 51 16.17 -0.35 1.19
CA ALA A 51 16.30 0.38 -0.06
C ALA A 51 14.95 0.35 -0.79
N VAL A 52 14.43 1.52 -1.17
CA VAL A 52 13.09 1.65 -1.76
C VAL A 52 12.96 0.85 -3.06
N GLU A 53 14.03 0.78 -3.84
CA GLU A 53 14.15 0.01 -5.07
C GLU A 53 13.99 -1.51 -4.88
N ASP A 54 14.30 -2.02 -3.69
CA ASP A 54 14.21 -3.45 -3.35
C ASP A 54 12.83 -3.82 -2.78
N LEU A 55 12.01 -2.82 -2.43
CA LEU A 55 10.68 -3.04 -1.90
C LEU A 55 9.71 -3.52 -2.97
N ASN A 56 8.87 -4.47 -2.58
CA ASN A 56 7.87 -5.10 -3.42
C ASN A 56 6.59 -5.33 -2.62
N LEU A 57 5.49 -5.49 -3.34
CA LEU A 57 4.29 -6.10 -2.79
C LEU A 57 4.57 -7.58 -2.42
N PRO A 58 3.79 -8.17 -1.49
CA PRO A 58 3.84 -9.60 -1.27
C PRO A 58 3.55 -10.35 -2.59
N PRO A 59 4.21 -11.48 -2.86
CA PRO A 59 3.86 -12.33 -4.02
C PRO A 59 2.35 -12.58 -4.07
N HIS A 60 1.74 -12.44 -5.26
CA HIS A 60 0.27 -12.43 -5.40
C HIS A 60 -0.40 -13.70 -4.84
N ASP A 61 0.25 -14.86 -4.98
CA ASP A 61 -0.18 -16.14 -4.43
C ASP A 61 -0.17 -16.20 -2.89
N LEU A 62 0.62 -15.33 -2.25
CA LEU A 62 0.72 -15.20 -0.79
C LEU A 62 0.00 -13.96 -0.24
N ALA A 63 -0.27 -12.96 -1.08
CA ALA A 63 -0.76 -11.65 -0.68
C ALA A 63 -2.07 -11.73 0.15
N PHE A 64 -2.97 -12.63 -0.24
CA PHE A 64 -4.31 -12.71 0.36
C PHE A 64 -4.50 -13.89 1.32
N ALA A 65 -3.45 -14.68 1.53
CA ALA A 65 -3.48 -15.84 2.42
C ALA A 65 -2.96 -15.44 3.81
N PRO A 66 -3.64 -15.83 4.90
CA PRO A 66 -3.11 -15.62 6.24
C PRO A 66 -1.84 -16.47 6.42
N ASP A 67 -0.83 -15.87 7.06
CA ASP A 67 0.37 -16.59 7.46
C ASP A 67 0.16 -17.42 8.73
N ASN A 68 1.25 -18.02 9.24
CA ASN A 68 1.23 -18.83 10.46
C ASN A 68 0.82 -18.06 11.73
N THR A 69 0.78 -16.72 11.68
CA THR A 69 0.32 -15.83 12.76
C THR A 69 -1.13 -15.38 12.57
N GLY A 70 -1.76 -15.77 11.45
CA GLY A 70 -3.10 -15.35 11.07
C GLY A 70 -3.15 -13.98 10.39
N ARG A 71 -1.99 -13.33 10.15
CA ARG A 71 -1.92 -12.03 9.48
C ARG A 71 -1.96 -12.22 7.97
N ILE A 72 -2.79 -11.45 7.29
CA ILE A 72 -2.88 -11.40 5.83
C ILE A 72 -1.91 -10.30 5.35
N PRO A 73 -0.92 -10.59 4.49
CA PRO A 73 0.04 -9.59 4.03
C PRO A 73 -0.59 -8.39 3.30
N PHE A 74 -1.63 -8.64 2.52
CA PHE A 74 -2.43 -7.63 1.84
C PHE A 74 -3.87 -7.69 2.36
N ASP A 75 -4.12 -7.00 3.47
CA ASP A 75 -5.43 -7.01 4.12
C ASP A 75 -6.26 -5.79 3.72
N ILE A 76 -7.55 -6.01 3.49
CA ILE A 76 -8.51 -4.96 3.13
C ILE A 76 -9.68 -5.03 4.11
N PHE A 77 -9.85 -3.99 4.91
CA PHE A 77 -10.84 -3.97 5.98
C PHE A 77 -11.64 -2.66 6.02
N GLU A 78 -12.81 -2.71 6.65
CA GLU A 78 -13.67 -1.53 6.84
C GLU A 78 -13.09 -0.61 7.90
N THR A 79 -13.32 0.70 7.75
CA THR A 79 -13.01 1.65 8.81
C THR A 79 -14.29 2.32 9.28
N ASP A 80 -14.37 2.63 10.58
CA ASP A 80 -15.55 3.27 11.17
C ASP A 80 -15.78 4.71 10.68
N ALA A 81 -14.78 5.31 10.01
CA ALA A 81 -14.79 6.70 9.60
C ALA A 81 -15.60 6.98 8.32
N ASP A 82 -15.62 6.05 7.37
CA ASP A 82 -16.41 6.17 6.14
C ASP A 82 -16.78 4.80 5.57
N SER A 83 -18.07 4.47 5.65
CA SER A 83 -18.68 3.26 5.06
C SER A 83 -18.38 3.03 3.57
N LYS A 84 -18.00 4.07 2.82
CA LYS A 84 -17.69 4.02 1.37
C LYS A 84 -16.20 3.82 1.09
N SER A 85 -15.36 3.85 2.10
CA SER A 85 -13.93 3.58 1.99
C SER A 85 -13.56 2.28 2.72
N ARG A 86 -12.47 1.68 2.29
CA ARG A 86 -11.80 0.56 2.95
C ARG A 86 -10.35 0.96 3.17
N ARG A 87 -9.72 0.41 4.20
CA ARG A 87 -8.29 0.55 4.41
C ARG A 87 -7.59 -0.69 3.89
N ILE A 88 -6.48 -0.46 3.20
CA ILE A 88 -5.53 -1.50 2.81
C ILE A 88 -4.32 -1.36 3.74
N ALA A 89 -3.94 -2.46 4.38
CA ALA A 89 -2.64 -2.61 5.02
C ALA A 89 -1.84 -3.63 4.21
N CYS A 90 -0.73 -3.18 3.63
CA CYS A 90 0.13 -4.03 2.82
C CYS A 90 1.53 -4.14 3.42
N GLN A 91 1.84 -5.30 3.98
CA GLN A 91 3.19 -5.67 4.38
C GLN A 91 4.09 -5.73 3.14
N LEU A 92 5.07 -4.84 3.05
CA LEU A 92 6.05 -4.84 1.96
C LEU A 92 7.03 -6.00 2.11
N TRP A 93 7.74 -6.30 1.02
CA TRP A 93 8.72 -7.36 0.91
C TRP A 93 10.01 -6.84 0.30
N ALA A 94 11.15 -7.32 0.77
CA ALA A 94 12.46 -7.10 0.16
C ALA A 94 13.17 -8.45 0.08
N ASP A 95 13.89 -8.72 -1.02
CA ASP A 95 14.64 -9.98 -1.19
C ASP A 95 13.84 -11.27 -0.97
N GLY A 96 12.55 -11.27 -1.31
CA GLY A 96 11.67 -12.44 -1.14
C GLY A 96 11.31 -12.76 0.33
N ARG A 97 11.54 -11.84 1.26
CA ARG A 97 11.08 -11.89 2.65
C ARG A 97 10.24 -10.66 2.98
N LYS A 98 9.47 -10.75 4.06
CA LYS A 98 8.74 -9.60 4.60
C LYS A 98 9.72 -8.51 5.03
N ALA A 99 9.40 -7.29 4.64
CA ALA A 99 10.04 -6.06 5.08
C ALA A 99 9.59 -5.71 6.52
N GLU A 100 10.24 -4.73 7.14
CA GLU A 100 9.72 -4.13 8.37
C GLU A 100 8.64 -3.07 8.07
N LEU A 101 8.42 -2.73 6.80
CA LEU A 101 7.51 -1.69 6.37
C LEU A 101 6.13 -2.19 5.94
N THR A 102 5.09 -1.50 6.39
CA THR A 102 3.71 -1.65 5.95
C THR A 102 3.25 -0.38 5.24
N LEU A 103 2.84 -0.51 3.99
CA LEU A 103 2.23 0.57 3.22
C LEU A 103 0.71 0.60 3.48
N ILE A 104 0.23 1.71 4.02
CA ILE A 104 -1.20 1.89 4.35
C ILE A 104 -1.83 2.87 3.38
N SER A 105 -3.00 2.51 2.87
CA SER A 105 -3.76 3.35 1.94
C SER A 105 -5.26 3.21 2.16
N ASP A 106 -6.00 4.27 1.85
CA ASP A 106 -7.45 4.25 1.82
C ASP A 106 -7.93 4.07 0.38
N LEU A 107 -8.93 3.23 0.23
CA LEU A 107 -9.44 2.74 -1.03
C LEU A 107 -10.92 3.06 -1.10
N SER A 108 -11.33 3.71 -2.17
CA SER A 108 -12.71 4.11 -2.40
C SER A 108 -13.16 3.66 -3.78
N VAL A 109 -14.44 3.29 -3.90
CA VAL A 109 -15.06 3.00 -5.19
C VAL A 109 -16.17 4.00 -5.43
N MET A 110 -15.93 4.92 -6.36
CA MET A 110 -16.91 5.92 -6.76
C MET A 110 -17.34 5.67 -8.20
N GLN A 111 -18.65 5.53 -8.42
CA GLN A 111 -19.24 5.31 -9.75
C GLN A 111 -18.61 4.13 -10.52
N GLY A 112 -18.22 3.08 -9.81
CA GLY A 112 -17.59 1.88 -10.39
C GLY A 112 -16.10 2.02 -10.71
N LYS A 113 -15.46 3.14 -10.37
CA LYS A 113 -14.02 3.34 -10.49
C LYS A 113 -13.37 3.30 -9.11
N ALA A 114 -12.37 2.44 -8.95
CA ALA A 114 -11.54 2.38 -7.76
C ALA A 114 -10.50 3.51 -7.78
N SER A 115 -10.30 4.14 -6.62
CA SER A 115 -9.23 5.11 -6.38
C SER A 115 -8.58 4.84 -5.04
N LEU A 116 -7.28 5.09 -4.97
CA LEU A 116 -6.44 4.82 -3.83
C LEU A 116 -5.77 6.11 -3.38
N VAL A 117 -5.68 6.30 -2.07
CA VAL A 117 -5.04 7.46 -1.43
C VAL A 117 -4.05 6.93 -0.40
N PHE A 118 -2.79 7.32 -0.56
CA PHE A 118 -1.74 7.02 0.42
C PHE A 118 -2.12 7.59 1.79
N ARG A 119 -1.80 6.85 2.85
CA ARG A 119 -2.01 7.30 4.23
C ARG A 119 -0.72 7.45 4.99
N LEU A 120 0.07 6.39 5.04
CA LEU A 120 1.37 6.38 5.69
C LEU A 120 2.15 5.12 5.31
N LEU A 121 3.45 5.19 5.55
CA LEU A 121 4.37 4.06 5.55
C LEU A 121 4.80 3.85 7.01
N GLU A 122 4.52 2.66 7.56
CA GLU A 122 4.74 2.35 8.98
C GLU A 122 5.82 1.29 9.15
N MET A 123 6.69 1.43 10.14
CA MET A 123 7.50 0.31 10.64
C MET A 123 6.66 -0.57 11.59
N GLN A 124 6.74 -1.89 11.45
CA GLN A 124 6.00 -2.89 12.24
C GLN A 124 6.58 -3.14 13.65
#